data_AF-A0A8T2LFS0-F1
#
_entry.id   AF-A0A8T2LFS0-F1
#
_cell.length_a   1.000
_cell.length_b   1.000
_cell.length_c   1.000
_cell.angle_alpha   90.00
_cell.angle_beta   90.00
_cell.angle_gamma   90.00
#
_symmetry.space_group_name_H-M   'P 1'
#
loop_
_entity.id
_entity.type
_entity.pdbx_description
1 polymer ?
#
loop_
_entity_poly.entity_id
_entity_poly.type
_entity_poly.pdbx_seq_one_letter_code
_entity_poly.pdbx_strand_id
1 'polypeptide(L)'
;MWKMFRMYLITASIKAVGLVSVTVILENTIDRMYFLILLAFFASPALAWLPLEDWGSGNVTGSVGESGQCICQVFLPDTTFPADRVESLQISSNKLTVDVELHISKLISFKGKVEILLQELSNLTFRLEVLESGPDKYIKLDFELLRTELREFEALVTELKTSLNSSSPAFDSLYNEIRNMSMIVDQLESYDRSNLEVIRIEFTKLQKKLEKCRDEQDDFSNVQIGSCQHKGILRVGKPVVSQLNANLGTGYIYGGWGKDSHPLPGTENRYWYSAATTTVVRYMSVYSDYYKLIMRQAMKTYDLLSPKNWQGTGNNYIIRANTFYYQYASPFSMAKFNITSQTAEYRAVPGASSRFSYHYHANQNLDFAADESGLWVTYATEASKGKLVLGKIDEAAFALSEVWETSIFKQSVTNAFMICGVLYATRSVDTKTEEIFYAYDTQTRQENYVSLPFEKFQDSYVSLDYNPTDQKLYMYNNGYYVSYNVKFKTA
;
A
#
# COMPACT_ATOMS: atom_id res chain seq x y z
N MET A 1 -3.02 -48.42 -13.37
CA MET A 1 -2.96 -47.47 -14.50
C MET A 1 -4.37 -47.25 -15.07
N TRP A 2 -5.24 -46.61 -14.28
CA TRP A 2 -6.50 -45.95 -14.66
C TRP A 2 -7.07 -45.39 -13.35
N LYS A 3 -6.57 -44.22 -12.94
CA LYS A 3 -7.04 -43.33 -11.85
C LYS A 3 -5.93 -42.32 -11.49
N MET A 4 -5.54 -41.47 -12.45
CA MET A 4 -4.83 -40.21 -12.16
C MET A 4 -4.76 -39.28 -13.39
N PHE A 5 -5.87 -39.18 -14.15
CA PHE A 5 -6.03 -38.17 -15.22
C PHE A 5 -7.42 -37.53 -15.15
N ARG A 6 -7.95 -37.43 -13.93
CA ARG A 6 -9.26 -36.83 -13.60
C ARG A 6 -9.08 -35.83 -12.47
N MET A 7 -8.24 -34.83 -12.68
CA MET A 7 -8.20 -33.56 -11.95
C MET A 7 -7.16 -32.69 -12.67
N TYR A 8 -7.57 -31.49 -13.10
CA TYR A 8 -6.87 -30.48 -13.92
C TYR A 8 -7.38 -30.24 -15.35
N LEU A 9 -8.61 -30.65 -15.67
CA LEU A 9 -9.37 -30.10 -16.81
C LEU A 9 -10.65 -29.36 -16.38
N ILE A 10 -10.72 -28.93 -15.11
CA ILE A 10 -11.75 -28.03 -14.59
C ILE A 10 -11.07 -26.94 -13.76
N THR A 11 -10.27 -26.10 -14.43
CA THR A 11 -9.92 -24.72 -14.02
C THR A 11 -9.22 -24.03 -15.19
N ALA A 12 -9.91 -23.95 -16.32
CA ALA A 12 -9.67 -22.97 -17.38
C ALA A 12 -10.94 -22.77 -18.23
N SER A 13 -12.10 -22.86 -17.58
CA SER A 13 -13.30 -22.14 -18.02
C SER A 13 -13.35 -20.87 -17.19
N ILE A 14 -13.71 -19.75 -17.83
CA ILE A 14 -13.72 -18.38 -17.31
C ILE A 14 -12.38 -17.63 -17.52
N LYS A 15 -12.03 -17.41 -18.80
CA LYS A 15 -11.43 -16.15 -19.32
C LYS A 15 -11.26 -16.10 -20.85
N ALA A 16 -11.88 -17.01 -21.61
CA ALA A 16 -11.85 -17.04 -23.08
C ALA A 16 -13.17 -16.61 -23.75
N VAL A 17 -13.97 -15.75 -23.10
CA VAL A 17 -15.27 -15.28 -23.62
C VAL A 17 -15.24 -13.79 -24.05
N GLY A 18 -14.16 -13.05 -23.75
CA GLY A 18 -14.11 -11.61 -23.99
C GLY A 18 -13.59 -11.14 -25.36
N LEU A 19 -12.72 -11.90 -26.04
CA LEU A 19 -12.08 -11.44 -27.29
C LEU A 19 -12.56 -12.13 -28.57
N VAL A 20 -13.22 -13.29 -28.49
CA VAL A 20 -13.75 -13.99 -29.69
C VAL A 20 -15.03 -13.33 -30.22
N SER A 21 -15.72 -12.53 -29.40
CA SER A 21 -16.96 -11.86 -29.81
C SER A 21 -16.75 -10.62 -30.67
N VAL A 22 -15.58 -9.97 -30.62
CA VAL A 22 -15.35 -8.73 -31.37
C VAL A 22 -14.88 -9.01 -32.81
N THR A 23 -14.06 -10.04 -33.02
CA THR A 23 -13.56 -10.42 -34.36
C THR A 23 -14.68 -10.97 -35.26
N VAL A 24 -15.59 -11.77 -34.71
CA VAL A 24 -16.72 -12.35 -35.47
C VAL A 24 -17.79 -11.28 -35.80
N ILE A 25 -17.91 -10.22 -34.99
CA ILE A 25 -18.82 -9.11 -35.29
C ILE A 25 -18.23 -8.21 -36.39
N LEU A 26 -16.92 -7.98 -36.40
CA LEU A 26 -16.24 -7.15 -37.42
C LEU A 26 -16.22 -7.80 -38.81
N GLU A 27 -15.91 -9.10 -38.91
CA GLU A 27 -15.96 -9.82 -40.20
C GLU A 27 -17.38 -9.85 -40.79
N ASN A 28 -18.40 -10.10 -39.98
CA ASN A 28 -19.80 -10.09 -40.44
C ASN A 28 -20.30 -8.71 -40.88
N THR A 29 -19.79 -7.62 -40.28
CA THR A 29 -20.16 -6.27 -40.70
C THR A 29 -19.49 -5.83 -42.00
N ILE A 30 -18.25 -6.24 -42.25
CA ILE A 30 -17.52 -5.89 -43.47
C ILE A 30 -18.09 -6.65 -44.68
N ASP A 31 -18.39 -7.94 -44.53
CA ASP A 31 -19.05 -8.74 -45.58
C ASP A 31 -20.47 -8.27 -45.86
N ARG A 32 -21.25 -7.88 -44.83
CA ARG A 32 -22.58 -7.27 -45.04
C ARG A 32 -22.49 -5.91 -45.73
N MET A 33 -21.46 -5.12 -45.45
CA MET A 33 -21.28 -3.81 -46.08
C MET A 33 -20.85 -3.97 -47.56
N TYR A 34 -19.99 -4.94 -47.88
CA TYR A 34 -19.67 -5.31 -49.26
C TYR A 34 -20.90 -5.83 -50.02
N PHE A 35 -21.72 -6.67 -49.38
CA PHE A 35 -22.95 -7.20 -49.97
C PHE A 35 -24.01 -6.12 -50.20
N LEU A 36 -24.13 -5.14 -49.29
CA LEU A 36 -25.02 -3.98 -49.43
C LEU A 36 -24.55 -3.01 -50.52
N ILE A 37 -23.24 -2.81 -50.70
CA ILE A 37 -22.68 -1.97 -51.79
C ILE A 37 -22.87 -2.66 -53.15
N LEU A 38 -22.66 -3.98 -53.22
CA LEU A 38 -22.98 -4.78 -54.41
C LEU A 38 -24.48 -4.73 -54.73
N LEU A 39 -25.36 -4.87 -53.74
CA LEU A 39 -26.81 -4.70 -53.92
C LEU A 39 -27.19 -3.28 -54.37
N ALA A 40 -26.53 -2.23 -53.90
CA ALA A 40 -26.79 -0.85 -54.34
C ALA A 40 -26.35 -0.60 -55.79
N PHE A 41 -25.28 -1.24 -56.25
CA PHE A 41 -24.84 -1.21 -57.66
C PHE A 41 -25.77 -2.02 -58.59
N PHE A 42 -26.38 -3.12 -58.11
CA PHE A 42 -27.34 -3.92 -58.88
C PHE A 42 -28.80 -3.43 -58.76
N ALA A 43 -29.14 -2.58 -57.80
CA ALA A 43 -30.48 -2.01 -57.59
C ALA A 43 -30.70 -0.63 -58.25
N SER A 44 -29.79 -0.19 -59.13
CA SER A 44 -29.98 1.02 -59.95
C SER A 44 -29.76 0.75 -61.44
N PRO A 45 -30.82 0.43 -62.21
CA PRO A 45 -30.77 0.66 -63.65
C PRO A 45 -31.99 1.46 -64.11
N ALA A 46 -32.18 2.71 -63.65
CA ALA A 46 -33.26 3.52 -64.20
C ALA A 46 -33.15 5.05 -63.99
N LEU A 47 -31.98 5.67 -64.07
CA LEU A 47 -31.92 7.14 -64.29
C LEU A 47 -30.90 7.59 -65.36
N ALA A 48 -30.33 6.64 -66.10
CA ALA A 48 -29.62 6.92 -67.35
C ALA A 48 -30.32 6.26 -68.55
N TRP A 49 -31.65 6.30 -68.57
CA TRP A 49 -32.37 6.25 -69.84
C TRP A 49 -32.44 7.69 -70.33
N LEU A 50 -31.48 8.06 -71.18
CA LEU A 50 -31.76 9.11 -72.15
C LEU A 50 -33.09 8.73 -72.81
N PRO A 51 -34.07 9.65 -72.97
CA PRO A 51 -35.31 9.33 -73.64
C PRO A 51 -34.93 8.85 -75.04
N LEU A 52 -35.13 7.57 -75.30
CA LEU A 52 -35.14 6.99 -76.64
C LEU A 52 -36.51 7.31 -77.24
N GLU A 53 -36.84 8.60 -77.25
CA GLU A 53 -38.02 9.16 -77.87
C GLU A 53 -37.53 9.81 -79.17
N ASP A 54 -38.26 9.55 -80.25
CA ASP A 54 -37.93 9.87 -81.65
C ASP A 54 -36.88 9.00 -82.34
N TRP A 55 -37.14 7.69 -82.39
CA TRP A 55 -37.11 7.03 -83.71
C TRP A 55 -38.52 7.18 -84.26
N GLY A 56 -38.80 8.33 -84.86
CA GLY A 56 -40.14 8.72 -85.26
C GLY A 56 -40.78 7.65 -86.14
N SER A 57 -41.75 6.93 -85.58
CA SER A 57 -42.61 6.05 -86.36
C SER A 57 -43.34 6.93 -87.37
N GLY A 58 -43.06 6.73 -88.66
CA GLY A 58 -43.69 7.51 -89.71
C GLY A 58 -45.20 7.48 -89.58
N ASN A 59 -45.84 8.65 -89.59
CA ASN A 59 -47.28 8.74 -89.39
C ASN A 59 -47.99 8.56 -90.74
N VAL A 60 -49.04 7.74 -90.74
CA VAL A 60 -49.86 7.46 -91.92
C VAL A 60 -51.28 7.94 -91.63
N THR A 61 -51.68 9.03 -92.28
CA THR A 61 -53.06 9.52 -92.20
C THR A 61 -53.83 9.12 -93.45
N GLY A 62 -54.92 8.36 -93.26
CA GLY A 62 -55.85 7.97 -94.31
C GLY A 62 -57.09 8.86 -94.31
N SER A 63 -57.47 9.37 -95.49
CA SER A 63 -58.74 10.08 -95.70
C SER A 63 -59.50 9.47 -96.87
N VAL A 64 -60.83 9.56 -96.86
CA VAL A 64 -61.67 9.07 -97.96
C VAL A 64 -61.96 10.25 -98.88
N GLY A 65 -61.46 10.20 -100.12
CA GLY A 65 -61.77 11.20 -101.13
C GLY A 65 -63.25 11.16 -101.53
N GLU A 66 -63.77 12.28 -102.04
CA GLU A 66 -65.22 12.49 -102.28
C GLU A 66 -65.92 11.46 -103.19
N SER A 67 -65.17 10.62 -103.90
CA SER A 67 -65.68 9.50 -104.72
C SER A 67 -65.56 8.11 -104.05
N GLY A 68 -65.27 8.06 -102.75
CA GLY A 68 -65.24 6.82 -101.94
C GLY A 68 -63.91 6.06 -101.96
N GLN A 69 -62.81 6.66 -102.42
CA GLN A 69 -61.48 6.03 -102.45
C GLN A 69 -60.63 6.46 -101.25
N CYS A 70 -60.06 5.52 -100.49
CA CYS A 70 -59.15 5.84 -99.39
C CYS A 70 -57.76 6.25 -99.92
N ILE A 71 -57.29 7.45 -99.54
CA ILE A 71 -55.95 7.97 -99.83
C ILE A 71 -55.17 8.01 -98.52
N CYS A 72 -54.00 7.38 -98.48
CA CYS A 72 -53.09 7.41 -97.34
C CYS A 72 -51.82 8.20 -97.68
N GLN A 73 -51.45 9.15 -96.83
CA GLN A 73 -50.23 9.94 -96.94
C GLN A 73 -49.27 9.56 -95.80
N VAL A 74 -48.03 9.20 -96.15
CA VAL A 74 -47.02 8.70 -95.22
C VAL A 74 -45.89 9.73 -95.08
N PHE A 75 -45.54 10.09 -93.85
CA PHE A 75 -44.35 10.91 -93.54
C PHE A 75 -43.32 10.08 -92.78
N LEU A 76 -42.06 10.03 -93.25
CA LEU A 76 -40.95 9.31 -92.60
C LEU A 76 -39.88 10.31 -92.12
N PRO A 77 -39.51 10.34 -90.83
CA PRO A 77 -38.45 11.21 -90.33
C PRO A 77 -37.04 10.63 -90.58
N ASP A 78 -36.08 11.52 -90.82
CA ASP A 78 -34.68 11.20 -91.19
C ASP A 78 -33.94 10.35 -90.14
N THR A 79 -33.30 9.27 -90.59
CA THR A 79 -32.51 8.34 -89.75
C THR A 79 -31.00 8.65 -89.80
N THR A 80 -30.59 9.88 -89.49
CA THR A 80 -29.15 10.21 -89.43
C THR A 80 -28.57 9.77 -88.08
N PHE A 81 -27.66 8.80 -88.14
CA PHE A 81 -26.99 8.21 -86.97
C PHE A 81 -26.22 9.29 -86.16
N PRO A 82 -26.48 9.45 -84.84
CA PRO A 82 -25.91 10.52 -84.03
C PRO A 82 -24.46 10.21 -83.61
N ALA A 83 -23.54 10.41 -84.54
CA ALA A 83 -22.10 10.13 -84.35
C ALA A 83 -21.47 10.97 -83.21
N ASP A 84 -21.96 12.18 -83.00
CA ASP A 84 -21.55 13.12 -81.94
C ASP A 84 -21.84 12.57 -80.53
N ARG A 85 -22.99 11.92 -80.34
CA ARG A 85 -23.36 11.29 -79.07
C ARG A 85 -22.49 10.07 -78.77
N VAL A 86 -22.18 9.28 -79.80
CA VAL A 86 -21.29 8.12 -79.65
C VAL A 86 -19.86 8.56 -79.31
N GLU A 87 -19.37 9.62 -79.94
CA GLU A 87 -18.06 10.21 -79.63
C GLU A 87 -18.01 10.75 -78.19
N SER A 88 -19.05 11.44 -77.72
CA SER A 88 -19.15 11.91 -76.34
C SER A 88 -19.15 10.75 -75.32
N LEU A 89 -19.86 9.66 -75.64
CA LEU A 89 -19.91 8.45 -74.81
C LEU A 89 -18.55 7.74 -74.77
N GLN A 90 -17.84 7.70 -75.90
CA GLN A 90 -16.48 7.16 -76.00
C GLN A 90 -15.50 7.96 -75.12
N ILE A 91 -15.56 9.29 -75.17
CA ILE A 91 -14.70 10.19 -74.37
C ILE A 91 -14.99 10.00 -72.86
N SER A 92 -16.27 9.99 -72.47
CA SER A 92 -16.65 9.77 -71.07
C SER A 92 -16.26 8.37 -70.57
N SER A 93 -16.40 7.34 -71.40
CA SER A 93 -15.95 5.98 -71.08
C SER A 93 -14.44 5.93 -70.85
N ASN A 94 -13.64 6.52 -71.74
CA ASN A 94 -12.19 6.55 -71.59
C ASN A 94 -11.75 7.32 -70.34
N LYS A 95 -12.41 8.44 -70.04
CA LYS A 95 -12.16 9.22 -68.82
C LYS A 95 -12.47 8.40 -67.56
N LEU A 96 -13.57 7.65 -67.57
CA LEU A 96 -13.96 6.78 -66.46
C LEU A 96 -12.95 5.65 -66.25
N THR A 97 -12.48 5.02 -67.34
CA THR A 97 -11.44 3.97 -67.27
C THR A 97 -10.18 4.47 -66.56
N VAL A 98 -9.70 5.66 -66.93
CA VAL A 98 -8.51 6.28 -66.31
C VAL A 98 -8.74 6.58 -64.83
N ASP A 99 -9.93 7.08 -64.45
CA ASP A 99 -10.24 7.38 -63.05
C ASP A 99 -10.32 6.11 -62.19
N VAL A 100 -10.86 5.02 -62.75
CA VAL A 100 -10.90 3.70 -62.11
C VAL A 100 -9.49 3.14 -61.90
N GLU A 101 -8.62 3.21 -62.90
CA GLU A 101 -7.21 2.77 -62.76
C GLU A 101 -6.46 3.56 -61.68
N LEU A 102 -6.74 4.86 -61.58
CA LEU A 102 -6.16 5.74 -60.56
C LEU A 102 -6.65 5.37 -59.15
N HIS A 103 -7.93 5.02 -59.01
CA HIS A 103 -8.51 4.58 -57.74
C HIS A 103 -7.99 3.19 -57.31
N ILE A 104 -7.82 2.26 -58.26
CA ILE A 104 -7.17 0.96 -58.01
C ILE A 104 -5.74 1.17 -57.49
N SER A 105 -4.98 2.06 -58.12
CA SER A 105 -3.61 2.37 -57.68
C SER A 105 -3.56 2.95 -56.26
N LYS A 106 -4.51 3.81 -55.88
CA LYS A 106 -4.65 4.32 -54.51
C LYS A 106 -5.00 3.22 -53.50
N LEU A 107 -5.89 2.30 -53.86
CA LEU A 107 -6.26 1.16 -53.02
C LEU A 107 -5.08 0.22 -52.75
N ILE A 108 -4.26 -0.05 -53.76
CA ILE A 108 -3.03 -0.84 -53.60
C ILE A 108 -2.05 -0.14 -52.64
N SER A 109 -1.90 1.19 -52.76
CA SER A 109 -1.07 1.98 -51.84
C SER A 109 -1.58 1.94 -50.39
N PHE A 110 -2.90 2.07 -50.19
CA PHE A 110 -3.49 1.98 -48.86
C PHE A 110 -3.36 0.59 -48.25
N LYS A 111 -3.53 -0.47 -49.05
CA LYS A 111 -3.31 -1.85 -48.60
C LYS A 111 -1.89 -2.04 -48.05
N GLY A 112 -0.87 -1.57 -48.77
CA GLY A 112 0.52 -1.64 -48.31
C GLY A 112 0.76 -0.86 -47.01
N LYS A 113 0.14 0.33 -46.85
CA LYS A 113 0.23 1.11 -45.60
C LYS A 113 -0.44 0.39 -44.42
N VAL A 114 -1.58 -0.26 -44.65
CA VAL A 114 -2.29 -1.04 -43.62
C VAL A 114 -1.49 -2.27 -43.21
N GLU A 115 -0.85 -2.97 -44.15
CA GLU A 115 0.04 -4.09 -43.83
C GLU A 115 1.22 -3.67 -42.94
N ILE A 116 1.86 -2.53 -43.25
CA ILE A 116 2.94 -1.97 -42.42
C ILE A 116 2.42 -1.63 -41.01
N LEU A 117 1.28 -0.95 -40.90
CA LEU A 117 0.70 -0.59 -39.61
C LEU A 117 0.31 -1.82 -38.77
N LEU A 118 -0.20 -2.89 -39.41
CA LEU A 118 -0.50 -4.15 -38.73
C LEU A 118 0.77 -4.82 -38.20
N GLN A 119 1.87 -4.76 -38.95
CA GLN A 119 3.15 -5.31 -38.53
C GLN A 119 3.76 -4.53 -37.35
N GLU A 120 3.67 -3.19 -37.38
CA GLU A 120 4.06 -2.34 -36.25
C GLU A 120 3.21 -2.62 -35.00
N LEU A 121 1.90 -2.78 -35.15
CA LEU A 121 0.97 -3.03 -34.05
C LEU A 121 1.19 -4.42 -33.45
N SER A 122 1.50 -5.43 -34.27
CA SER A 122 1.90 -6.77 -33.81
C SER A 122 3.19 -6.73 -33.00
N ASN A 123 4.21 -6.00 -33.45
CA ASN A 123 5.47 -5.83 -32.73
C ASN A 123 5.28 -5.11 -31.39
N LEU A 124 4.42 -4.09 -31.36
CA LEU A 124 4.08 -3.35 -30.15
C LEU A 124 3.31 -4.22 -29.14
N THR A 125 2.38 -5.05 -29.64
CA THR A 125 1.59 -5.98 -28.82
C THR A 125 2.50 -7.02 -28.15
N PHE A 126 3.47 -7.57 -28.89
CA PHE A 126 4.47 -8.47 -28.35
C PHE A 126 5.30 -7.83 -27.23
N ARG A 127 5.75 -6.58 -27.41
CA ARG A 127 6.50 -5.85 -26.37
C ARG A 127 5.66 -5.57 -25.11
N LEU A 128 4.37 -5.27 -25.29
CA LEU A 128 3.45 -5.03 -24.18
C LEU A 128 3.16 -6.30 -23.38
N GLU A 129 2.96 -7.42 -24.09
CA GLU A 129 2.70 -8.74 -23.49
C GLU A 129 3.92 -9.24 -22.67
N VAL A 130 5.14 -8.91 -23.13
CA VAL A 130 6.38 -9.16 -22.38
C VAL A 130 6.44 -8.30 -21.09
N LEU A 131 6.04 -7.03 -21.15
CA LEU A 131 6.02 -6.12 -19.99
C LEU A 131 4.96 -6.52 -18.94
N GLU A 132 3.82 -7.08 -19.35
CA GLU A 132 2.74 -7.50 -18.45
C GLU A 132 3.03 -8.83 -17.72
N SER A 133 3.96 -9.64 -18.23
CA SER A 133 4.21 -11.01 -17.74
C SER A 133 5.07 -11.14 -16.48
N GLY A 134 5.53 -10.01 -15.91
CA GLY A 134 6.26 -9.96 -14.63
C GLY A 134 7.79 -10.12 -14.73
N PRO A 135 8.53 -9.76 -13.66
CA PRO A 135 9.99 -9.61 -13.68
C PRO A 135 10.78 -10.92 -13.84
N ASP A 136 10.15 -12.09 -13.67
CA ASP A 136 10.82 -13.40 -13.75
C ASP A 136 11.18 -13.82 -15.19
N LYS A 137 10.56 -13.19 -16.21
CA LYS A 137 10.82 -13.47 -17.63
C LYS A 137 11.57 -12.37 -18.36
N TYR A 138 11.91 -11.28 -17.68
CA TYR A 138 12.30 -10.03 -18.35
C TYR A 138 13.65 -10.09 -19.07
N ILE A 139 14.53 -11.06 -18.78
CA ILE A 139 15.81 -11.21 -19.47
C ILE A 139 16.15 -12.69 -19.52
N LYS A 140 15.71 -13.40 -20.56
CA LYS A 140 16.42 -14.60 -20.99
C LYS A 140 17.10 -14.23 -22.31
N LEU A 141 18.28 -13.61 -22.24
CA LEU A 141 19.25 -13.89 -23.31
C LEU A 141 19.42 -15.40 -23.25
N ASP A 142 18.89 -16.12 -24.25
CA ASP A 142 19.03 -17.55 -24.30
C ASP A 142 20.47 -17.85 -24.72
N PHE A 143 21.41 -17.68 -23.79
CA PHE A 143 22.83 -17.96 -24.02
C PHE A 143 23.02 -19.41 -24.48
N GLU A 144 22.09 -20.32 -24.15
CA GLU A 144 22.02 -21.68 -24.70
C GLU A 144 21.69 -21.73 -26.19
N LEU A 145 20.83 -20.82 -26.69
CA LEU A 145 20.55 -20.70 -28.12
C LEU A 145 21.79 -20.17 -28.87
N LEU A 146 22.41 -19.11 -28.37
CA LEU A 146 23.67 -18.56 -28.91
C LEU A 146 24.80 -19.61 -28.90
N ARG A 147 24.89 -20.41 -27.84
CA ARG A 147 25.87 -21.52 -27.75
C ARG A 147 25.56 -22.63 -28.74
N THR A 148 24.28 -22.89 -29.03
CA THR A 148 23.85 -23.86 -30.04
C THR A 148 24.20 -23.38 -31.45
N GLU A 149 23.89 -22.11 -31.77
CA GLU A 149 24.23 -21.49 -33.06
C GLU A 149 25.75 -21.44 -33.30
N LEU A 150 26.54 -21.10 -32.28
CA LEU A 150 28.01 -21.11 -32.39
C LEU A 150 28.57 -22.52 -32.63
N ARG A 151 27.98 -23.57 -32.03
CA ARG A 151 28.36 -24.97 -32.26
C ARG A 151 28.00 -25.45 -33.66
N GLU A 152 26.82 -25.09 -34.15
CA GLU A 152 26.39 -25.40 -35.51
C GLU A 152 27.30 -24.72 -36.54
N PHE A 153 27.66 -23.46 -36.30
CA PHE A 153 28.59 -22.73 -37.15
C PHE A 153 30.00 -23.34 -37.13
N GLU A 154 30.50 -23.75 -35.95
CA GLU A 154 31.78 -24.47 -35.83
C GLU A 154 31.77 -25.80 -36.61
N ALA A 155 30.65 -26.54 -36.55
CA ALA A 155 30.48 -27.80 -37.28
C ALA A 155 30.48 -27.58 -38.80
N LEU A 156 29.74 -26.58 -39.29
CA LEU A 156 29.69 -26.21 -40.70
C LEU A 156 31.06 -25.78 -41.24
N VAL A 157 31.80 -24.97 -40.48
CA VAL A 157 33.17 -24.54 -40.85
C VAL A 157 34.13 -25.74 -40.90
N THR A 158 33.99 -26.68 -39.98
CA THR A 158 34.79 -27.91 -39.95
C THR A 158 34.48 -28.80 -41.16
N GLU A 159 33.20 -28.97 -41.49
CA GLU A 159 32.75 -29.75 -42.65
C GLU A 159 33.25 -29.13 -43.97
N LEU A 160 33.13 -27.80 -44.13
CA LEU A 160 33.69 -27.09 -45.28
C LEU A 160 35.20 -27.28 -45.41
N LYS A 161 35.95 -27.18 -44.30
CA LYS A 161 37.41 -27.38 -44.29
C LYS A 161 37.78 -28.79 -44.75
N THR A 162 37.03 -29.80 -44.31
CA THR A 162 37.23 -31.20 -44.74
C THR A 162 36.83 -31.44 -46.20
N SER A 163 35.74 -30.83 -46.67
CA SER A 163 35.26 -30.98 -48.05
C SER A 163 36.18 -30.34 -49.08
N LEU A 164 36.84 -29.22 -48.75
CA LEU A 164 37.75 -28.52 -49.66
C LEU A 164 39.20 -29.03 -49.59
N ASN A 165 39.52 -29.92 -48.65
CA ASN A 165 40.86 -30.49 -48.43
C ASN A 165 41.99 -29.45 -48.50
N SER A 166 41.72 -28.24 -48.00
CA SER A 166 42.63 -27.10 -48.10
C SER A 166 42.87 -26.46 -46.73
N SER A 167 44.14 -26.23 -46.40
CA SER A 167 44.57 -25.47 -45.22
C SER A 167 44.63 -23.97 -45.58
N SER A 168 43.48 -23.36 -45.85
CA SER A 168 43.42 -21.91 -46.07
C SER A 168 43.57 -21.17 -44.72
N PRO A 169 44.48 -20.19 -44.59
CA PRO A 169 44.64 -19.36 -43.39
C PRO A 169 43.35 -18.65 -42.95
N ALA A 170 42.39 -18.47 -43.87
CA ALA A 170 41.08 -17.89 -43.59
C ALA A 170 40.21 -18.78 -42.68
N PHE A 171 40.30 -20.11 -42.80
CA PHE A 171 39.54 -21.03 -41.93
C PHE A 171 40.08 -21.02 -40.50
N ASP A 172 41.40 -20.89 -40.33
CA ASP A 172 42.01 -20.81 -39.00
C ASP A 172 41.70 -19.47 -38.32
N SER A 173 41.61 -18.38 -39.08
CA SER A 173 41.11 -17.09 -38.60
C SER A 173 39.66 -17.17 -38.13
N LEU A 174 38.78 -17.79 -38.93
CA LEU A 174 37.36 -17.94 -38.61
C LEU A 174 37.16 -18.81 -37.35
N TYR A 175 37.94 -19.89 -37.21
CA TYR A 175 37.90 -20.73 -36.01
C TYR A 175 38.28 -19.96 -34.74
N ASN A 176 39.29 -19.08 -34.82
CA ASN A 176 39.68 -18.22 -33.71
C ASN A 176 38.61 -17.17 -33.38
N GLU A 177 37.91 -16.62 -34.37
CA GLU A 177 36.79 -15.70 -34.15
C GLU A 177 35.61 -16.37 -33.44
N ILE A 178 35.23 -17.58 -33.85
CA ILE A 178 34.17 -18.37 -33.20
C ILE A 178 34.51 -18.64 -31.74
N ARG A 179 35.77 -19.02 -31.47
CA ARG A 179 36.25 -19.26 -30.09
C ARG A 179 36.23 -17.99 -29.24
N ASN A 180 36.60 -16.84 -29.82
CA ASN A 180 36.51 -15.55 -29.14
C ASN A 180 35.07 -15.15 -28.85
N MET A 181 34.14 -15.37 -29.79
CA MET A 181 32.71 -15.14 -29.58
C MET A 181 32.14 -16.02 -28.47
N SER A 182 32.54 -17.29 -28.41
CA SER A 182 32.18 -18.22 -27.33
C SER A 182 32.64 -17.72 -25.95
N MET A 183 33.88 -17.23 -25.84
CA MET A 183 34.39 -16.64 -24.59
C MET A 183 33.65 -15.36 -24.17
N ILE A 184 33.24 -14.53 -25.14
CA ILE A 184 32.45 -13.32 -24.87
C ILE A 184 31.06 -13.69 -24.34
N VAL A 185 30.42 -14.71 -24.93
CA VAL A 185 29.12 -15.23 -24.47
C VAL A 185 29.20 -15.70 -23.01
N ASP A 186 30.23 -16.47 -22.65
CA ASP A 186 30.42 -16.93 -21.28
C ASP A 186 30.70 -15.78 -20.29
N GLN A 187 31.45 -14.74 -20.71
CA GLN A 187 31.68 -13.54 -19.90
C GLN A 187 30.38 -12.74 -19.67
N LEU A 188 29.57 -12.57 -20.71
CA LEU A 188 28.29 -11.87 -20.62
C LEU A 188 27.30 -12.60 -19.70
N GLU A 189 27.27 -13.93 -19.73
CA GLU A 189 26.46 -14.75 -18.81
C GLU A 189 26.89 -14.56 -17.34
N SER A 190 28.20 -14.50 -17.09
CA SER A 190 28.76 -14.27 -15.75
C SER A 190 28.39 -12.90 -15.18
N TYR A 191 28.49 -11.84 -16.00
CA TYR A 191 28.07 -10.49 -15.60
C TYR A 191 26.57 -10.39 -15.34
N ASP A 192 25.74 -11.07 -16.15
CA ASP A 192 24.29 -11.05 -15.99
C ASP A 192 23.85 -11.78 -14.71
N ARG A 193 24.40 -12.98 -14.44
CA ARG A 193 24.09 -13.74 -13.20
C ARG A 193 24.47 -12.97 -11.94
N SER A 194 25.67 -12.39 -11.89
CA SER A 194 26.17 -11.67 -10.70
C SER A 194 25.36 -10.40 -10.41
N ASN A 195 25.06 -9.60 -11.45
CA ASN A 195 24.28 -8.37 -11.29
C ASN A 195 22.82 -8.66 -10.95
N LEU A 196 22.20 -9.67 -11.55
CA LEU A 196 20.82 -10.06 -11.26
C LEU A 196 20.64 -10.57 -9.82
N GLU A 197 21.61 -11.34 -9.28
CA GLU A 197 21.55 -11.77 -7.88
C GLU A 197 21.68 -10.59 -6.91
N VAL A 198 22.60 -9.66 -7.15
CA VAL A 198 22.75 -8.45 -6.33
C VAL A 198 21.49 -7.59 -6.38
N ILE A 199 20.90 -7.39 -7.56
CA ILE A 199 19.65 -6.64 -7.72
C ILE A 199 18.48 -7.35 -7.04
N ARG A 200 18.39 -8.68 -7.12
CA ARG A 200 17.36 -9.48 -6.41
C ARG A 200 17.48 -9.34 -4.90
N ILE A 201 18.71 -9.36 -4.36
CA ILE A 201 18.96 -9.17 -2.93
C ILE A 201 18.55 -7.76 -2.50
N GLU A 202 18.94 -6.73 -3.25
CA GLU A 202 18.58 -5.34 -2.94
C GLU A 202 17.08 -5.08 -3.08
N PHE A 203 16.43 -5.65 -4.10
CA PHE A 203 14.98 -5.56 -4.27
C PHE A 203 14.24 -6.24 -3.13
N THR A 204 14.70 -7.42 -2.68
CA THR A 204 14.14 -8.11 -1.51
C THR A 204 14.31 -7.30 -0.22
N LYS A 205 15.47 -6.62 -0.04
CA LYS A 205 15.69 -5.70 1.09
C LYS A 205 14.76 -4.50 1.04
N LEU A 206 14.59 -3.90 -0.14
CA LEU A 206 13.69 -2.77 -0.38
C LEU A 206 12.23 -3.15 -0.14
N GLN A 207 11.79 -4.31 -0.64
CA GLN A 207 10.45 -4.83 -0.44
C GLN A 207 10.16 -5.09 1.04
N LYS A 208 11.09 -5.71 1.78
CA LYS A 208 10.96 -5.89 3.24
C LYS A 208 10.91 -4.56 3.99
N LYS A 209 11.71 -3.56 3.58
CA LYS A 209 11.64 -2.20 4.16
C LYS A 209 10.30 -1.54 3.87
N LEU A 210 9.78 -1.69 2.66
CA LEU A 210 8.49 -1.14 2.25
C LEU A 210 7.32 -1.79 2.99
N GLU A 211 7.32 -3.12 3.14
CA GLU A 211 6.35 -3.85 3.97
C GLU A 211 6.40 -3.39 5.42
N LYS A 212 7.60 -3.25 5.99
CA LYS A 212 7.79 -2.73 7.35
C LYS A 212 7.25 -1.30 7.51
N CYS A 213 7.55 -0.40 6.57
CA CYS A 213 7.02 0.97 6.60
C CYS A 213 5.49 1.02 6.43
N ARG A 214 4.91 0.12 5.62
CA ARG A 214 3.47 0.03 5.42
C ARG A 214 2.75 -0.50 6.66
N ASP A 215 3.32 -1.49 7.35
CA ASP A 215 2.83 -1.98 8.64
C ASP A 215 2.93 -0.89 9.72
N GLU A 216 4.04 -0.14 9.76
CA GLU A 216 4.22 1.02 10.64
C GLU A 216 3.23 2.14 10.34
N GLN A 217 2.88 2.37 9.07
CA GLN A 217 1.90 3.36 8.64
C GLN A 217 0.47 2.96 9.02
N ASP A 218 0.15 1.66 8.97
CA ASP A 218 -1.13 1.19 9.47
C ASP A 218 -1.19 1.47 10.98
N ASP A 219 -0.14 1.27 11.77
CA ASP A 219 -0.20 1.39 13.23
C ASP A 219 -0.39 2.81 13.83
N PHE A 220 -0.41 3.90 13.05
CA PHE A 220 -0.66 5.22 13.62
C PHE A 220 -2.12 5.40 14.11
N SER A 221 -2.29 6.30 15.09
CA SER A 221 -3.63 6.64 15.58
C SER A 221 -4.49 7.17 14.44
N ASN A 222 -5.70 6.63 14.34
CA ASN A 222 -6.71 6.96 13.34
C ASN A 222 -7.65 8.10 13.78
N VAL A 223 -7.40 8.68 14.95
CA VAL A 223 -8.20 9.76 15.55
C VAL A 223 -7.30 10.97 15.76
N GLN A 224 -7.89 12.17 15.70
CA GLN A 224 -7.15 13.41 16.01
C GLN A 224 -6.56 13.35 17.42
N ILE A 225 -5.29 13.72 17.55
CA ILE A 225 -4.57 13.76 18.84
C ILE A 225 -5.33 14.66 19.82
N GLY A 226 -5.50 14.16 21.05
CA GLY A 226 -6.23 14.84 22.12
C GLY A 226 -7.76 14.82 21.98
N SER A 227 -8.32 14.13 20.98
CA SER A 227 -9.77 13.98 20.81
C SER A 227 -10.29 12.69 21.43
N CYS A 228 -11.37 12.81 22.20
CA CYS A 228 -12.14 11.69 22.74
C CYS A 228 -13.32 11.26 21.87
N GLN A 229 -13.36 11.68 20.60
CA GLN A 229 -14.41 11.31 19.65
C GLN A 229 -14.18 9.90 19.08
N HIS A 230 -14.20 8.90 19.97
CA HIS A 230 -13.98 7.49 19.63
C HIS A 230 -14.71 6.56 20.59
N LYS A 231 -14.97 5.32 20.18
CA LYS A 231 -15.69 4.29 20.96
C LYS A 231 -14.75 3.36 21.75
N GLY A 232 -13.61 3.87 22.19
CA GLY A 232 -12.58 3.14 22.93
C GLY A 232 -11.52 2.50 22.04
N ILE A 233 -10.65 1.70 22.64
CA ILE A 233 -9.50 1.09 21.96
C ILE A 233 -9.97 0.03 20.96
N LEU A 234 -9.44 0.08 19.74
CA LEU A 234 -9.62 -0.93 18.70
C LEU A 234 -8.52 -2.01 18.79
N ARG A 235 -7.25 -1.58 18.79
CA ARG A 235 -6.09 -2.45 18.93
C ARG A 235 -4.87 -1.66 19.43
N VAL A 236 -3.91 -2.37 20.01
CA VAL A 236 -2.57 -1.84 20.32
C VAL A 236 -1.62 -2.39 19.26
N GLY A 237 -0.75 -1.53 18.70
CA GLY A 237 0.23 -1.90 17.68
C GLY A 237 1.36 -2.78 18.22
N LYS A 238 2.34 -3.10 17.37
CA LYS A 238 3.52 -3.88 17.79
C LYS A 238 4.46 -3.06 18.69
N PRO A 239 5.26 -3.70 19.57
CA PRO A 239 6.25 -3.01 20.38
C PRO A 239 7.31 -2.34 19.50
N VAL A 240 7.43 -1.02 19.61
CA VAL A 240 8.50 -0.25 18.97
C VAL A 240 9.59 0.00 20.01
N VAL A 241 10.70 -0.74 19.87
CA VAL A 241 11.87 -0.63 20.76
C VAL A 241 12.78 0.48 20.25
N SER A 242 12.92 1.55 21.02
CA SER A 242 13.75 2.69 20.65
C SER A 242 15.24 2.39 20.85
N GLN A 243 15.68 2.11 22.08
CA GLN A 243 17.05 1.72 22.44
C GLN A 243 17.19 1.37 23.93
N LEU A 244 18.41 1.07 24.36
CA LEU A 244 18.82 0.98 25.76
C LEU A 244 18.81 2.37 26.44
N ASN A 245 18.48 2.38 27.74
CA ASN A 245 18.28 3.55 28.58
C ASN A 245 19.50 4.49 28.65
N ALA A 246 19.30 5.65 29.26
CA ALA A 246 20.35 6.66 29.39
C ALA A 246 21.51 6.21 30.30
N ASN A 247 21.33 5.19 31.14
CA ASN A 247 22.36 4.63 32.00
C ASN A 247 23.20 3.52 31.33
N LEU A 248 22.92 3.16 30.08
CA LEU A 248 23.65 2.14 29.32
C LEU A 248 23.68 0.77 30.02
N GLY A 249 22.62 0.42 30.76
CA GLY A 249 22.59 -0.83 31.50
C GLY A 249 21.18 -1.35 31.76
N THR A 250 21.02 -2.67 31.63
CA THR A 250 19.76 -3.39 31.91
C THR A 250 19.49 -3.54 33.42
N GLY A 251 20.49 -3.28 34.27
CA GLY A 251 20.35 -3.35 35.74
C GLY A 251 19.47 -2.26 36.35
N TYR A 252 19.11 -1.23 35.58
CA TYR A 252 18.12 -0.22 35.97
C TYR A 252 16.72 -0.76 35.66
N ILE A 253 16.28 -1.72 36.47
CA ILE A 253 15.04 -2.44 36.21
C ILE A 253 13.80 -1.61 36.55
N TYR A 254 13.87 -0.74 37.56
CA TYR A 254 12.76 0.14 37.96
C TYR A 254 12.88 1.45 37.21
N GLY A 255 11.87 1.82 36.43
CA GLY A 255 11.97 3.02 35.63
C GLY A 255 10.69 3.41 34.92
N GLY A 256 10.76 4.55 34.26
CA GLY A 256 9.73 5.11 33.41
C GLY A 256 10.36 6.13 32.45
N TRP A 257 9.73 6.31 31.31
CA TRP A 257 10.09 7.31 30.34
C TRP A 257 8.85 7.75 29.58
N GLY A 258 8.89 8.93 28.98
CA GLY A 258 7.79 9.40 28.16
C GLY A 258 7.88 10.88 27.88
N LYS A 259 6.75 11.47 27.54
CA LYS A 259 6.58 12.91 27.34
C LYS A 259 5.77 13.54 28.48
N ASP A 260 5.81 14.86 28.56
CA ASP A 260 4.83 15.59 29.36
C ASP A 260 3.42 15.35 28.76
N SER A 261 2.47 14.94 29.59
CA SER A 261 1.09 14.68 29.17
C SER A 261 0.25 15.94 28.94
N HIS A 262 0.72 17.10 29.43
CA HIS A 262 0.11 18.41 29.17
C HIS A 262 1.22 19.48 29.08
N PRO A 263 2.02 19.47 28.01
CA PRO A 263 3.20 20.31 27.89
C PRO A 263 2.85 21.79 27.86
N LEU A 264 3.71 22.61 28.48
CA LEU A 264 3.66 24.07 28.34
C LEU A 264 4.07 24.48 26.92
N PRO A 265 3.60 25.63 26.41
CA PRO A 265 4.03 26.14 25.11
C PRO A 265 5.55 26.18 24.95
N GLY A 266 6.07 25.60 23.87
CA GLY A 266 7.50 25.48 23.58
C GLY A 266 8.21 24.31 24.26
N THR A 267 7.47 23.41 24.93
CA THR A 267 8.01 22.22 25.61
C THR A 267 7.41 20.90 25.11
N GLU A 268 6.63 20.94 24.03
CA GLU A 268 5.82 19.84 23.48
C GLU A 268 6.65 18.64 23.01
N ASN A 269 7.91 18.90 22.63
CA ASN A 269 8.84 17.88 22.16
C ASN A 269 9.68 17.26 23.28
N ARG A 270 9.56 17.75 24.52
CA ARG A 270 10.42 17.27 25.62
C ARG A 270 10.09 15.84 26.00
N TYR A 271 11.14 15.11 26.31
CA TYR A 271 11.08 13.77 26.89
C TYR A 271 11.64 13.78 28.29
N TRP A 272 11.19 12.85 29.09
CA TRP A 272 11.73 12.60 30.42
C TRP A 272 12.09 11.14 30.60
N TYR A 273 13.02 10.91 31.51
CA TYR A 273 13.46 9.59 31.91
C TYR A 273 13.82 9.59 33.38
N SER A 274 13.40 8.56 34.09
CA SER A 274 13.86 8.27 35.43
C SER A 274 13.96 6.75 35.56
N ALA A 275 15.06 6.27 36.11
CA ALA A 275 15.19 4.87 36.48
C ALA A 275 16.19 4.69 37.61
N ALA A 276 16.09 3.54 38.26
CA ALA A 276 16.89 3.15 39.39
C ALA A 276 17.13 1.63 39.38
N THR A 277 18.23 1.23 40.01
CA THR A 277 18.54 -0.17 40.29
C THR A 277 17.76 -0.70 41.52
N THR A 278 17.16 0.21 42.28
CA THR A 278 16.31 -0.07 43.45
C THR A 278 14.95 0.57 43.24
N THR A 279 14.01 0.33 44.15
CA THR A 279 12.69 0.97 44.11
C THR A 279 12.74 2.46 44.49
N VAL A 280 13.89 3.04 44.81
CA VAL A 280 14.02 4.45 45.20
C VAL A 280 14.21 5.33 43.97
N VAL A 281 13.28 6.27 43.78
CA VAL A 281 13.33 7.27 42.71
C VAL A 281 14.14 8.45 43.19
N ARG A 282 15.38 8.57 42.71
CA ARG A 282 16.30 9.66 43.09
C ARG A 282 16.51 10.68 41.98
N TYR A 283 16.65 10.23 40.74
CA TYR A 283 17.02 11.09 39.63
C TYR A 283 15.92 11.12 38.59
N MET A 284 15.66 12.31 38.06
CA MET A 284 14.82 12.47 36.88
C MET A 284 15.51 13.42 35.90
N SER A 285 15.62 12.98 34.65
CA SER A 285 16.28 13.72 33.58
C SER A 285 15.24 14.18 32.56
N VAL A 286 15.41 15.41 32.08
CA VAL A 286 14.61 16.00 31.01
C VAL A 286 15.50 16.22 29.78
N TYR A 287 14.94 15.97 28.61
CA TYR A 287 15.58 16.06 27.30
C TYR A 287 14.75 17.00 26.41
N SER A 288 15.40 17.82 25.59
CA SER A 288 14.69 18.79 24.74
C SER A 288 13.82 18.13 23.67
N ASP A 289 14.24 16.97 23.20
CA ASP A 289 13.63 16.22 22.11
C ASP A 289 14.03 14.74 22.15
N TYR A 290 13.38 13.94 21.32
CA TYR A 290 13.65 12.50 21.19
C TYR A 290 15.11 12.22 20.80
N TYR A 291 15.69 12.99 19.88
CA TYR A 291 17.07 12.78 19.44
C TYR A 291 18.06 12.95 20.61
N LYS A 292 17.86 13.97 21.46
CA LYS A 292 18.66 14.19 22.67
C LYS A 292 18.48 13.09 23.70
N LEU A 293 17.28 12.53 23.85
CA LEU A 293 17.04 11.33 24.66
C LEU A 293 17.87 10.14 24.13
N ILE A 294 17.81 9.90 22.81
CA ILE A 294 18.53 8.80 22.17
C ILE A 294 20.05 8.96 22.30
N MET A 295 20.55 10.18 22.10
CA MET A 295 21.97 10.52 22.28
C MET A 295 22.39 10.66 23.75
N ARG A 296 21.48 10.45 24.71
CA ARG A 296 21.73 10.53 26.17
C ARG A 296 22.24 11.90 26.61
N GLN A 297 21.85 12.94 25.89
CA GLN A 297 22.23 14.33 26.14
C GLN A 297 21.12 15.01 26.94
N ALA A 298 21.08 14.75 28.26
CA ALA A 298 20.10 15.36 29.15
C ALA A 298 20.26 16.89 29.14
N MET A 299 19.14 17.60 28.98
CA MET A 299 19.10 19.05 29.17
C MET A 299 19.38 19.38 30.64
N LYS A 300 18.74 18.63 31.54
CA LYS A 300 18.97 18.74 32.98
C LYS A 300 18.59 17.44 33.68
N THR A 301 19.33 17.11 34.73
CA THR A 301 19.01 16.03 35.67
C THR A 301 18.76 16.64 37.04
N TYR A 302 17.64 16.27 37.65
CA TYR A 302 17.21 16.71 38.96
C TYR A 302 17.52 15.60 39.98
N ASP A 303 18.24 15.94 41.05
CA ASP A 303 18.44 15.05 42.21
C ASP A 303 17.35 15.34 43.23
N LEU A 304 16.43 14.39 43.40
CA LEU A 304 15.34 14.50 44.36
C LEU A 304 15.81 14.34 45.82
N LEU A 305 17.06 13.95 46.08
CA LEU A 305 17.59 13.86 47.45
C LEU A 305 18.06 15.21 48.00
N SER A 306 18.52 16.12 47.14
CA SER A 306 19.22 17.35 47.54
C SER A 306 18.61 18.58 46.86
N PRO A 307 18.39 19.71 47.58
CA PRO A 307 18.82 19.99 48.96
C PRO A 307 17.86 19.48 50.04
N LYS A 308 16.67 19.01 49.65
CA LYS A 308 15.68 18.41 50.55
C LYS A 308 15.36 16.99 50.07
N ASN A 309 15.02 16.12 51.00
CA ASN A 309 14.66 14.74 50.66
C ASN A 309 13.25 14.68 50.04
N TRP A 310 13.19 14.74 48.72
CA TRP A 310 12.01 14.56 47.88
C TRP A 310 12.05 13.22 47.12
N GLN A 311 12.80 12.24 47.62
CA GLN A 311 12.91 10.95 46.95
C GLN A 311 11.56 10.26 46.86
N GLY A 312 11.34 9.61 45.73
CA GLY A 312 10.18 8.76 45.50
C GLY A 312 10.46 7.29 45.76
N THR A 313 9.42 6.48 45.64
CA THR A 313 9.52 5.03 45.55
C THR A 313 8.65 4.48 44.41
N GLY A 314 8.93 3.25 43.97
CA GLY A 314 8.22 2.62 42.86
C GLY A 314 8.71 3.11 41.49
N ASN A 315 7.87 2.97 40.47
CA ASN A 315 8.25 3.22 39.08
C ASN A 315 7.11 3.74 38.19
N ASN A 316 5.97 4.09 38.78
CA ASN A 316 4.78 4.55 38.07
C ASN A 316 4.62 6.05 38.28
N TYR A 317 5.33 6.82 37.47
CA TYR A 317 5.39 8.27 37.58
C TYR A 317 5.22 8.91 36.22
N ILE A 318 4.68 10.12 36.20
CA ILE A 318 4.42 10.87 34.98
C ILE A 318 4.85 12.33 35.13
N ILE A 319 5.03 13.00 34.00
CA ILE A 319 5.11 14.45 33.96
C ILE A 319 3.82 14.99 33.34
N ARG A 320 3.25 15.99 34.01
CA ARG A 320 2.10 16.75 33.52
C ARG A 320 2.29 18.22 33.85
N ALA A 321 2.14 19.10 32.87
CA ALA A 321 2.26 20.55 33.04
C ALA A 321 3.59 20.93 33.75
N ASN A 322 4.70 20.34 33.29
CA ASN A 322 6.04 20.56 33.82
C ASN A 322 6.17 20.25 35.32
N THR A 323 5.35 19.32 35.81
CA THR A 323 5.35 18.82 37.20
C THR A 323 5.45 17.31 37.19
N PHE A 324 6.34 16.77 38.01
CA PHE A 324 6.56 15.32 38.15
C PHE A 324 5.73 14.75 39.29
N TYR A 325 4.84 13.82 38.96
CA TYR A 325 3.94 13.16 39.91
C TYR A 325 4.44 11.75 40.20
N TYR A 326 4.59 11.42 41.48
CA TYR A 326 5.22 10.17 41.91
C TYR A 326 4.80 9.80 43.34
N GLN A 327 5.04 8.54 43.71
CA GLN A 327 4.85 8.05 45.07
C GLN A 327 5.99 8.52 45.97
N TYR A 328 5.70 9.29 47.00
CA TYR A 328 6.69 9.81 47.94
C TYR A 328 7.21 8.70 48.86
N ALA A 329 8.52 8.71 49.15
CA ALA A 329 9.15 7.65 49.94
C ALA A 329 8.74 7.67 51.41
N SER A 330 8.67 8.85 52.05
CA SER A 330 8.37 8.96 53.48
C SER A 330 7.91 10.37 53.88
N PRO A 331 6.67 10.55 54.37
CA PRO A 331 5.67 9.50 54.58
C PRO A 331 5.07 9.00 53.26
N PHE A 332 4.49 7.79 53.29
CA PHE A 332 3.76 7.23 52.15
C PHE A 332 2.63 8.18 51.72
N SER A 333 2.76 8.75 50.53
CA SER A 333 1.92 9.85 50.05
C SER A 333 2.08 10.00 48.54
N MET A 334 1.17 10.72 47.88
CA MET A 334 1.45 11.25 46.55
C MET A 334 2.31 12.51 46.68
N ALA A 335 3.24 12.73 45.75
CA ALA A 335 4.03 13.94 45.65
C ALA A 335 3.98 14.54 44.24
N LYS A 336 4.13 15.86 44.18
CA LYS A 336 4.33 16.60 42.93
C LYS A 336 5.57 17.47 43.05
N PHE A 337 6.54 17.29 42.16
CA PHE A 337 7.76 18.09 42.09
C PHE A 337 7.69 19.03 40.89
N ASN A 338 7.62 20.33 41.15
CA ASN A 338 7.61 21.34 40.09
C ASN A 338 9.02 21.53 39.53
N ILE A 339 9.19 21.27 38.24
CA ILE A 339 10.49 21.22 37.57
C ILE A 339 11.11 22.61 37.42
N THR A 340 10.28 23.66 37.35
CA THR A 340 10.72 25.06 37.25
C THR A 340 11.18 25.59 38.60
N SER A 341 10.31 25.53 39.62
CA SER A 341 10.64 26.04 40.96
C SER A 341 11.59 25.13 41.73
N GLN A 342 11.73 23.86 41.29
CA GLN A 342 12.53 22.83 41.95
C GLN A 342 12.09 22.63 43.40
N THR A 343 10.78 22.58 43.61
CA THR A 343 10.16 22.34 44.92
C THR A 343 9.12 21.24 44.79
N ALA A 344 9.09 20.34 45.78
CA ALA A 344 8.02 19.37 45.90
C ALA A 344 7.08 19.67 47.06
N GLU A 345 5.83 19.26 46.89
CA GLU A 345 4.85 19.07 47.96
C GLU A 345 4.33 17.64 47.92
N TYR A 346 3.85 17.14 49.06
CA TYR A 346 3.27 15.80 49.18
C TYR A 346 1.97 15.86 49.96
N ARG A 347 1.09 14.89 49.69
CA ARG A 347 -0.20 14.74 50.36
C ARG A 347 -0.57 13.27 50.50
N ALA A 348 -1.14 12.91 51.64
CA ALA A 348 -1.68 11.57 51.84
C ALA A 348 -2.87 11.33 50.91
N VAL A 349 -2.90 10.16 50.28
CA VAL A 349 -4.06 9.67 49.53
C VAL A 349 -5.00 8.99 50.52
N PRO A 350 -6.25 9.45 50.71
CA PRO A 350 -7.15 8.91 51.71
C PRO A 350 -7.34 7.39 51.59
N GLY A 351 -7.06 6.66 52.67
CA GLY A 351 -7.24 5.20 52.75
C GLY A 351 -6.23 4.37 51.96
N ALA A 352 -5.33 4.98 51.18
CA ALA A 352 -4.35 4.23 50.39
C ALA A 352 -3.43 3.38 51.30
N SER A 353 -3.19 2.14 50.88
CA SER A 353 -2.35 1.19 51.60
C SER A 353 -1.09 0.86 50.80
N SER A 354 0.05 0.82 51.49
CA SER A 354 1.33 0.38 50.91
C SER A 354 1.46 -1.14 50.78
N ARG A 355 0.41 -1.90 51.15
CA ARG A 355 0.41 -3.39 51.09
C ARG A 355 0.04 -3.96 49.72
N PHE A 356 -0.65 -3.19 48.89
CA PHE A 356 -1.15 -3.66 47.61
C PHE A 356 -0.34 -3.06 46.46
N SER A 357 0.38 -3.90 45.73
CA SER A 357 1.15 -3.56 44.53
C SER A 357 0.54 -4.24 43.30
N TYR A 358 0.99 -3.87 42.11
CA TYR A 358 0.70 -4.64 40.89
C TYR A 358 1.40 -6.00 40.89
N HIS A 359 1.05 -6.82 39.91
CA HIS A 359 1.43 -8.23 39.83
C HIS A 359 2.95 -8.46 39.70
N TYR A 360 3.64 -7.72 38.82
CA TYR A 360 5.04 -8.02 38.49
C TYR A 360 6.04 -7.51 39.53
N HIS A 361 5.81 -6.32 40.11
CA HIS A 361 6.77 -5.67 40.98
C HIS A 361 6.13 -5.11 42.25
N ALA A 362 6.89 -5.16 43.36
CA ALA A 362 6.51 -4.54 44.62
C ALA A 362 6.67 -3.01 44.57
N ASN A 363 6.09 -2.31 45.55
CA ASN A 363 6.17 -0.84 45.70
C ASN A 363 5.54 -0.03 44.56
N GLN A 364 4.65 -0.63 43.77
CA GLN A 364 3.78 0.04 42.80
C GLN A 364 2.40 0.28 43.44
N ASN A 365 2.38 0.99 44.57
CA ASN A 365 1.15 1.17 45.34
C ASN A 365 0.29 2.30 44.80
N LEU A 366 0.91 3.45 44.51
CA LEU A 366 0.32 4.55 43.77
C LEU A 366 0.83 4.55 42.34
N ASP A 367 -0.08 4.70 41.40
CA ASP A 367 0.19 4.69 39.98
C ASP A 367 -0.50 5.87 39.31
N PHE A 368 0.28 6.79 38.74
CA PHE A 368 -0.22 8.05 38.22
C PHE A 368 -0.43 7.93 36.73
N ALA A 369 -1.62 8.32 36.26
CA ALA A 369 -1.95 8.33 34.85
C ALA A 369 -2.51 9.71 34.46
N ALA A 370 -2.32 10.09 33.21
CA ALA A 370 -2.91 11.30 32.66
C ALA A 370 -3.49 11.01 31.28
N ASP A 371 -4.61 11.64 31.00
CA ASP A 371 -5.31 11.52 29.73
C ASP A 371 -5.85 12.89 29.30
N GLU A 372 -6.69 12.88 28.27
CA GLU A 372 -7.36 14.06 27.74
C GLU A 372 -8.27 14.76 28.77
N SER A 373 -8.70 14.03 29.81
CA SER A 373 -9.71 14.47 30.77
C SER A 373 -9.14 14.86 32.14
N GLY A 374 -7.84 14.63 32.38
CA GLY A 374 -7.15 15.12 33.56
C GLY A 374 -6.02 14.23 34.08
N LEU A 375 -5.76 14.40 35.38
CA LEU A 375 -4.78 13.65 36.15
C LEU A 375 -5.47 12.66 37.08
N TRP A 376 -4.89 11.47 37.20
CA TRP A 376 -5.47 10.33 37.89
C TRP A 376 -4.43 9.62 38.74
N VAL A 377 -4.89 8.92 39.77
CA VAL A 377 -4.09 7.98 40.55
C VAL A 377 -4.88 6.70 40.78
N THR A 378 -4.26 5.56 40.51
CA THR A 378 -4.79 4.26 40.90
C THR A 378 -4.06 3.75 42.14
N TYR A 379 -4.81 3.15 43.06
CA TYR A 379 -4.31 2.66 44.33
C TYR A 379 -5.23 1.57 44.87
N ALA A 380 -4.99 1.08 46.08
CA ALA A 380 -5.90 0.18 46.77
C ALA A 380 -5.91 0.47 48.27
N THR A 381 -6.99 0.07 48.93
CA THR A 381 -7.21 0.32 50.36
C THR A 381 -7.54 -0.97 51.10
N GLU A 382 -7.28 -1.02 52.42
CA GLU A 382 -7.72 -2.15 53.25
C GLU A 382 -9.25 -2.29 53.23
N ALA A 383 -9.99 -1.17 53.19
CA ALA A 383 -11.46 -1.15 53.14
C ALA A 383 -12.00 -1.79 51.85
N SER A 384 -11.35 -1.53 50.72
CA SER A 384 -11.64 -2.16 49.42
C SER A 384 -11.19 -3.62 49.34
N LYS A 385 -10.56 -4.16 50.39
CA LYS A 385 -9.95 -5.51 50.43
C LYS A 385 -8.94 -5.75 49.30
N GLY A 386 -8.17 -4.72 48.95
CA GLY A 386 -7.15 -4.80 47.90
C GLY A 386 -7.69 -4.66 46.46
N LYS A 387 -8.96 -4.31 46.29
CA LYS A 387 -9.49 -3.92 44.98
C LYS A 387 -8.88 -2.62 44.49
N LEU A 388 -8.76 -2.48 43.17
CA LEU A 388 -8.24 -1.29 42.54
C LEU A 388 -9.24 -0.14 42.72
N VAL A 389 -8.72 1.01 43.17
CA VAL A 389 -9.45 2.25 43.38
C VAL A 389 -8.84 3.29 42.47
N LEU A 390 -9.68 4.02 41.74
CA LEU A 390 -9.31 5.14 40.89
C LEU A 390 -9.66 6.44 41.61
N GLY A 391 -8.73 7.39 41.65
CA GLY A 391 -8.97 8.75 42.12
C GLY A 391 -8.65 9.77 41.04
N LYS A 392 -9.55 10.73 40.82
CA LYS A 392 -9.27 11.92 39.99
C LYS A 392 -8.58 12.96 40.84
N ILE A 393 -7.45 13.50 40.36
CA ILE A 393 -6.68 14.52 41.08
C ILE A 393 -7.09 15.90 40.54
N ASP A 394 -7.52 16.77 41.43
CA ASP A 394 -7.55 18.21 41.18
C ASP A 394 -6.11 18.75 41.24
N GLU A 395 -5.58 19.19 40.10
CA GLU A 395 -4.19 19.61 39.97
C GLU A 395 -3.85 20.87 40.80
N ALA A 396 -4.83 21.78 40.95
CA ALA A 396 -4.66 23.04 41.67
C ALA A 396 -4.73 22.82 43.18
N ALA A 397 -5.73 22.09 43.66
CA ALA A 397 -5.90 21.74 45.07
C ALA A 397 -4.94 20.63 45.54
N PHE A 398 -4.33 19.91 44.59
CA PHE A 398 -3.53 18.70 44.81
C PHE A 398 -4.25 17.74 45.76
N ALA A 399 -5.48 17.39 45.41
CA ALA A 399 -6.38 16.57 46.22
C ALA A 399 -7.18 15.62 45.32
N LEU A 400 -7.73 14.55 45.90
CA LEU A 400 -8.73 13.76 45.18
C LEU A 400 -10.05 14.54 45.10
N SER A 401 -10.57 14.74 43.90
CA SER A 401 -11.89 15.35 43.67
C SER A 401 -13.00 14.30 43.64
N GLU A 402 -12.73 13.15 43.02
CA GLU A 402 -13.66 12.04 42.88
C GLU A 402 -12.92 10.69 43.00
N VAL A 403 -13.63 9.66 43.47
CA VAL A 403 -13.08 8.32 43.73
C VAL A 403 -14.05 7.24 43.28
N TRP A 404 -13.54 6.20 42.61
CA TRP A 404 -14.28 5.05 42.14
C TRP A 404 -13.61 3.76 42.61
N GLU A 405 -14.36 2.89 43.29
CA GLU A 405 -13.92 1.53 43.62
C GLU A 405 -14.31 0.60 42.46
N THR A 406 -13.38 -0.23 42.00
CA THR A 406 -13.60 -1.23 40.93
C THR A 406 -13.81 -2.63 41.51
N SER A 407 -14.22 -3.60 40.69
CA SER A 407 -14.34 -5.01 41.10
C SER A 407 -13.04 -5.83 41.05
N ILE A 408 -11.99 -5.33 40.40
CA ILE A 408 -10.75 -6.08 40.17
C ILE A 408 -9.71 -5.87 41.27
N PHE A 409 -8.91 -6.89 41.57
CA PHE A 409 -7.85 -6.82 42.58
C PHE A 409 -6.58 -6.22 42.00
N LYS A 410 -5.99 -5.21 42.66
CA LYS A 410 -4.77 -4.55 42.16
C LYS A 410 -3.62 -5.54 41.95
N GLN A 411 -3.48 -6.54 42.82
CA GLN A 411 -2.45 -7.58 42.72
C GLN A 411 -2.63 -8.57 41.55
N SER A 412 -3.82 -8.60 40.94
CA SER A 412 -4.12 -9.40 39.74
C SER A 412 -3.88 -8.62 38.44
N VAL A 413 -3.65 -7.32 38.53
CA VAL A 413 -3.41 -6.42 37.40
C VAL A 413 -1.91 -6.24 37.22
N THR A 414 -1.43 -6.30 35.99
CA THR A 414 -0.03 -6.05 35.65
C THR A 414 0.28 -4.56 35.58
N ASN A 415 -0.61 -3.77 34.97
CA ASN A 415 -0.59 -2.31 34.96
C ASN A 415 -1.97 -1.72 34.58
N ALA A 416 -2.18 -0.42 34.77
CA ALA A 416 -3.40 0.26 34.36
C ALA A 416 -3.12 1.69 33.86
N PHE A 417 -3.91 2.16 32.90
CA PHE A 417 -3.77 3.50 32.32
C PHE A 417 -5.13 4.10 31.99
N MET A 418 -5.17 5.42 31.76
CA MET A 418 -6.38 6.16 31.47
C MET A 418 -6.39 6.62 30.01
N ILE A 419 -7.55 6.55 29.35
CA ILE A 419 -7.80 7.23 28.07
C ILE A 419 -9.21 7.81 28.12
N CYS A 420 -9.36 9.11 27.87
CA CYS A 420 -10.67 9.77 27.80
C CYS A 420 -11.64 9.50 28.97
N GLY A 421 -11.14 9.45 30.20
CA GLY A 421 -11.92 9.18 31.41
C GLY A 421 -12.27 7.72 31.62
N VAL A 422 -11.71 6.81 30.82
CA VAL A 422 -11.88 5.36 30.96
C VAL A 422 -10.57 4.74 31.44
N LEU A 423 -10.64 4.04 32.58
CA LEU A 423 -9.53 3.24 33.09
C LEU A 423 -9.46 1.93 32.31
N TYR A 424 -8.28 1.56 31.84
CA TYR A 424 -7.99 0.27 31.23
C TYR A 424 -6.97 -0.48 32.09
N ALA A 425 -7.24 -1.73 32.43
CA ALA A 425 -6.34 -2.58 33.20
C ALA A 425 -5.86 -3.78 32.37
N THR A 426 -4.61 -4.16 32.60
CA THR A 426 -3.91 -5.20 31.84
C THR A 426 -3.60 -6.43 32.70
N ARG A 427 -3.48 -7.59 32.05
CA ARG A 427 -3.03 -8.84 32.67
C ARG A 427 -2.19 -9.68 31.70
N SER A 428 -1.28 -10.46 32.26
CA SER A 428 -0.45 -11.39 31.48
C SER A 428 -1.30 -12.55 31.00
N VAL A 429 -1.22 -12.87 29.70
CA VAL A 429 -1.80 -14.09 29.13
C VAL A 429 -0.74 -15.20 29.11
N ASP A 430 0.44 -14.89 28.57
CA ASP A 430 1.59 -15.80 28.53
C ASP A 430 2.89 -14.99 28.56
N THR A 431 4.03 -15.55 28.15
CA THR A 431 5.35 -14.87 28.17
C THR A 431 5.53 -13.81 27.07
N LYS A 432 4.67 -13.78 26.05
CA LYS A 432 4.73 -12.88 24.89
C LYS A 432 3.48 -12.03 24.70
N THR A 433 2.38 -12.39 25.34
CA THR A 433 1.09 -11.71 25.18
C THR A 433 0.60 -11.12 26.49
N GLU A 434 0.25 -9.85 26.41
CA GLU A 434 -0.46 -9.08 27.44
C GLU A 434 -1.87 -8.78 26.92
N GLU A 435 -2.84 -8.61 27.80
CA GLU A 435 -4.22 -8.34 27.42
C GLU A 435 -4.77 -7.17 28.22
N ILE A 436 -5.36 -6.18 27.55
CA ILE A 436 -6.28 -5.25 28.20
C ILE A 436 -7.58 -6.03 28.40
N PHE A 437 -7.88 -6.38 29.66
CA PHE A 437 -8.97 -7.30 30.00
C PHE A 437 -10.15 -6.60 30.68
N TYR A 438 -9.97 -5.35 31.10
CA TYR A 438 -10.93 -4.64 31.91
C TYR A 438 -10.91 -3.15 31.59
N ALA A 439 -12.09 -2.54 31.59
CA ALA A 439 -12.32 -1.12 31.41
C ALA A 439 -13.32 -0.59 32.45
N TYR A 440 -13.10 0.59 33.00
CA TYR A 440 -14.04 1.29 33.88
C TYR A 440 -14.27 2.71 33.36
N ASP A 441 -15.51 3.02 32.97
CA ASP A 441 -15.89 4.35 32.51
C ASP A 441 -16.34 5.20 33.70
N THR A 442 -15.61 6.29 33.97
CA THR A 442 -15.87 7.16 35.12
C THR A 442 -17.13 8.01 34.99
N GLN A 443 -17.56 8.29 33.75
CA GLN A 443 -18.76 9.08 33.47
C GLN A 443 -20.02 8.23 33.67
N THR A 444 -20.04 7.01 33.10
CA THR A 444 -21.18 6.10 33.24
C THR A 444 -21.13 5.27 34.52
N ARG A 445 -19.97 5.22 35.19
CA ARG A 445 -19.69 4.38 36.38
C ARG A 445 -19.92 2.89 36.10
N GLN A 446 -19.66 2.47 34.87
CA GLN A 446 -19.84 1.09 34.43
C GLN A 446 -18.50 0.40 34.22
N GLU A 447 -18.47 -0.85 34.66
CA GLU A 447 -17.35 -1.77 34.43
C GLU A 447 -17.63 -2.60 33.18
N ASN A 448 -16.63 -2.78 32.34
CA ASN A 448 -16.70 -3.57 31.13
C ASN A 448 -15.51 -4.52 31.06
N TYR A 449 -15.77 -5.79 30.82
CA TYR A 449 -14.72 -6.77 30.54
C TYR A 449 -14.45 -6.79 29.04
N VAL A 450 -13.22 -6.48 28.67
CA VAL A 450 -12.76 -6.40 27.27
C VAL A 450 -11.72 -7.48 27.02
N SER A 451 -11.40 -7.76 25.76
CA SER A 451 -10.32 -8.67 25.39
C SER A 451 -9.57 -8.07 24.23
N LEU A 452 -8.47 -7.38 24.54
CA LEU A 452 -7.60 -6.74 23.56
C LEU A 452 -6.17 -7.24 23.80
N PRO A 453 -5.78 -8.38 23.19
CA PRO A 453 -4.44 -8.90 23.30
C PRO A 453 -3.46 -8.03 22.51
N PHE A 454 -2.24 -7.87 23.04
CA PHE A 454 -1.13 -7.20 22.39
C PHE A 454 0.19 -7.89 22.73
N GLU A 455 1.16 -7.77 21.83
CA GLU A 455 2.49 -8.34 22.02
C GLU A 455 3.23 -7.54 23.09
N LYS A 456 3.63 -8.18 24.20
CA LYS A 456 4.51 -7.55 25.18
C LYS A 456 5.97 -7.79 24.83
N PHE A 457 6.79 -6.78 25.07
CA PHE A 457 8.21 -6.79 24.71
C PHE A 457 9.01 -7.90 25.41
N GLN A 458 8.71 -8.20 26.69
CA GLN A 458 9.32 -9.30 27.46
C GLN A 458 8.30 -9.92 28.42
N ASP A 459 8.75 -10.92 29.17
CA ASP A 459 7.94 -11.72 30.11
C ASP A 459 7.24 -10.91 31.21
N SER A 460 7.85 -9.81 31.64
CA SER A 460 7.35 -8.85 32.62
C SER A 460 7.70 -7.43 32.17
N TYR A 461 7.09 -6.42 32.79
CA TYR A 461 7.46 -5.02 32.59
C TYR A 461 7.16 -4.22 33.85
N VAL A 462 7.82 -3.06 33.99
CA VAL A 462 7.65 -2.24 35.18
C VAL A 462 6.60 -1.15 34.98
N SER A 463 6.61 -0.41 33.88
CA SER A 463 5.65 0.69 33.64
C SER A 463 4.99 0.57 32.28
N LEU A 464 3.75 1.05 32.17
CA LEU A 464 2.98 1.16 30.93
C LEU A 464 2.00 2.33 31.04
N ASP A 465 2.36 3.47 30.47
CA ASP A 465 1.65 4.73 30.65
C ASP A 465 1.14 5.29 29.32
N TYR A 466 -0.11 5.73 29.28
CA TYR A 466 -0.67 6.44 28.13
C TYR A 466 -0.23 7.90 28.12
N ASN A 467 0.10 8.43 26.94
CA ASN A 467 0.31 9.85 26.75
C ASN A 467 -0.71 10.42 25.73
N PRO A 468 -1.56 11.39 26.12
CA PRO A 468 -2.57 11.96 25.23
C PRO A 468 -1.99 12.87 24.14
N THR A 469 -0.75 13.33 24.27
CA THR A 469 -0.13 14.28 23.31
C THR A 469 0.33 13.62 22.02
N ASP A 470 0.44 12.30 21.99
CA ASP A 470 0.76 11.53 20.79
C ASP A 470 0.03 10.18 20.71
N GLN A 471 -0.86 9.91 21.66
CA GLN A 471 -1.75 8.75 21.71
C GLN A 471 -0.98 7.42 21.69
N LYS A 472 0.11 7.36 22.45
CA LYS A 472 0.95 6.18 22.60
C LYS A 472 0.95 5.65 24.02
N LEU A 473 1.17 4.35 24.14
CA LEU A 473 1.56 3.74 25.40
C LEU A 473 3.08 3.69 25.47
N TYR A 474 3.63 4.21 26.55
CA TYR A 474 5.05 4.19 26.87
C TYR A 474 5.32 3.10 27.90
N MET A 475 6.16 2.15 27.52
CA MET A 475 6.60 1.06 28.39
C MET A 475 8.07 1.21 28.72
N TYR A 476 8.41 1.08 30.00
CA TYR A 476 9.77 0.86 30.44
C TYR A 476 9.94 -0.57 30.93
N ASN A 477 11.00 -1.23 30.47
CA ASN A 477 11.30 -2.56 30.93
C ASN A 477 12.79 -2.92 30.77
N ASN A 478 13.43 -3.42 31.83
CA ASN A 478 14.82 -3.90 31.85
C ASN A 478 15.81 -2.96 31.12
N GLY A 479 15.63 -1.65 31.30
CA GLY A 479 16.46 -0.65 30.67
C GLY A 479 16.15 -0.34 29.20
N TYR A 480 15.02 -0.75 28.65
CA TYR A 480 14.60 -0.41 27.29
C TYR A 480 13.47 0.61 27.29
N TYR A 481 13.55 1.50 26.30
CA TYR A 481 12.46 2.40 25.93
C TYR A 481 11.60 1.72 24.87
N VAL A 482 10.36 1.40 25.23
CA VAL A 482 9.40 0.74 24.34
C VAL A 482 8.15 1.60 24.23
N SER A 483 7.59 1.71 23.03
CA SER A 483 6.32 2.40 22.81
C SER A 483 5.38 1.57 21.95
N TYR A 484 4.09 1.77 22.14
CA TYR A 484 3.04 1.16 21.34
C TYR A 484 2.12 2.25 20.81
N ASN A 485 1.80 2.19 19.53
CA ASN A 485 0.76 3.05 18.98
C ASN A 485 -0.62 2.48 19.37
N VAL A 486 -1.54 3.36 19.74
CA VAL A 486 -2.92 2.98 20.07
C VAL A 486 -3.82 3.34 18.90
N LYS A 487 -4.66 2.39 18.48
CA LYS A 487 -5.75 2.65 17.53
C LYS A 487 -7.08 2.67 18.25
N PHE A 488 -7.97 3.52 17.81
CA PHE A 488 -9.30 3.69 18.39
C PHE A 488 -10.40 3.24 17.45
N LYS A 489 -11.55 2.85 18.02
CA LYS A 489 -12.76 2.58 17.25
C LYS A 489 -13.35 3.92 16.79
N THR A 490 -13.48 4.12 15.49
CA THR A 490 -14.11 5.33 14.94
C THR A 490 -15.54 5.46 15.45
N ALA A 491 -15.95 6.70 15.75
CA ALA A 491 -17.28 7.02 16.25
C ALA A 491 -18.39 6.64 15.27
#